data_AF-A0A7J0CYR5-F1
#
_entry.id   AF-A0A7J0CYR5-F1
#
_cell.length_a   1.000
_cell.length_b   1.000
_cell.length_c   1.000
_cell.angle_alpha   90.00
_cell.angle_beta   90.00
_cell.angle_gamma   90.00
#
_symmetry.space_group_name_H-M   'P 1'
#
loop_
_entity.id
_entity.type
_entity.pdbx_description
1 polymer ?
#
loop_
_entity_poly.entity_id
_entity_poly.type
_entity_poly.pdbx_seq_one_letter_code
_entity_poly.pdbx_strand_id
1 'polypeptide(L)'
;MAPVAEVVEGRIVGQVAEEAANAGTSQGRARDQAITLMHQGQGCRQIARITGLSKSTVSRLAQEHGHSFDRAAQMKTPLKARLADLQATKMEISERISQRVLEALDDMDNAESTRDFAYSAKGVADLTRALKDSEPVHDQSADVEDAKDFLVDLRDGLAAVRDEFEKHYGVPYESDEAGRIIKQQEEIQNDES
;
A
#
# COMPACT_ATOMS: atom_id res chain seq x y z
N MET A 1 -9.11 21.70 -47.78
CA MET A 1 -8.08 20.94 -47.04
C MET A 1 -8.47 20.91 -45.57
N ALA A 2 -9.10 19.81 -45.16
CA ALA A 2 -9.39 19.28 -43.82
C ALA A 2 -10.38 18.11 -44.05
N PRO A 3 -10.50 17.08 -43.19
CA PRO A 3 -9.72 16.73 -41.98
C PRO A 3 -9.18 15.28 -41.99
N VAL A 4 -8.18 14.99 -41.14
CA VAL A 4 -7.74 13.61 -40.81
C VAL A 4 -8.27 13.30 -39.41
N ALA A 5 -9.44 12.65 -39.36
CA ALA A 5 -10.03 12.10 -38.16
C ALA A 5 -10.64 10.75 -38.56
N GLU A 6 -9.87 9.64 -38.46
CA GLU A 6 -10.41 8.27 -38.55
C GLU A 6 -9.27 7.22 -38.46
N VAL A 7 -8.82 6.85 -37.25
CA VAL A 7 -8.12 5.54 -37.04
C VAL A 7 -8.48 4.89 -35.69
N VAL A 8 -9.19 5.57 -34.78
CA VAL A 8 -9.39 5.08 -33.40
C VAL A 8 -10.49 3.99 -33.32
N GLU A 9 -11.48 3.99 -34.20
CA GLU A 9 -12.60 3.02 -34.12
C GLU A 9 -12.21 1.60 -34.57
N GLY A 10 -11.30 1.45 -35.55
CA GLY A 10 -10.95 0.13 -36.08
C GLY A 10 -10.19 -0.77 -35.11
N ARG A 11 -9.39 -0.19 -34.21
CA ARG A 11 -8.54 -0.95 -33.27
C ARG A 11 -9.33 -1.50 -32.08
N ILE A 12 -10.31 -0.74 -31.61
CA ILE A 12 -11.22 -1.14 -30.52
C ILE A 12 -12.19 -2.20 -31.04
N VAL A 13 -12.78 -2.01 -32.22
CA VAL A 13 -13.71 -2.99 -32.81
C VAL A 13 -13.02 -4.33 -33.11
N GLY A 14 -11.75 -4.32 -33.53
CA GLY A 14 -10.97 -5.53 -33.77
C GLY A 14 -10.69 -6.36 -32.51
N GLN A 15 -10.30 -5.73 -31.41
CA GLN A 15 -10.04 -6.45 -30.14
C GLN A 15 -11.31 -7.02 -29.53
N VAL A 16 -12.42 -6.26 -29.56
CA VAL A 16 -13.71 -6.72 -29.02
C VAL A 16 -14.30 -7.88 -29.85
N ALA A 17 -14.09 -7.87 -31.17
CA ALA A 17 -14.50 -8.98 -32.04
C ALA A 17 -13.65 -10.25 -31.84
N GLU A 18 -12.34 -10.11 -31.60
CA GLU A 18 -11.43 -11.24 -31.38
C GLU A 18 -11.63 -11.88 -30.00
N GLU A 19 -12.04 -11.09 -29.00
CA GLU A 19 -12.37 -11.53 -27.64
C GLU A 19 -13.71 -12.28 -27.60
N ALA A 20 -14.74 -11.78 -28.31
CA ALA A 20 -16.02 -12.46 -28.48
C ALA A 20 -15.91 -13.77 -29.29
N ALA A 21 -15.02 -13.83 -30.28
CA ALA A 21 -14.75 -15.04 -31.06
C ALA A 21 -13.99 -16.12 -30.24
N ASN A 22 -13.14 -15.71 -29.29
CA ASN A 22 -12.37 -16.63 -28.47
C ASN A 22 -13.11 -17.16 -27.24
N ALA A 23 -14.15 -16.47 -26.74
CA ALA A 23 -14.92 -16.88 -25.55
C ALA A 23 -15.52 -18.30 -25.65
N GLY A 24 -15.81 -18.79 -26.87
CA GLY A 24 -16.33 -20.14 -27.11
C GLY A 24 -15.26 -21.25 -27.21
N THR A 25 -13.99 -20.89 -27.38
CA THR A 25 -12.90 -21.86 -27.60
C THR A 25 -12.35 -22.42 -26.28
N SER A 26 -11.63 -23.54 -26.33
CA SER A 26 -10.93 -24.09 -25.16
C SER A 26 -9.87 -23.14 -24.61
N GLN A 27 -9.31 -22.27 -25.46
CA GLN A 27 -8.31 -21.28 -25.05
C GLN A 27 -8.93 -20.06 -24.34
N GLY A 28 -10.11 -19.58 -24.74
CA GLY A 28 -10.83 -18.52 -24.03
C GLY A 28 -11.20 -18.94 -22.61
N ARG A 29 -11.78 -20.13 -22.46
CA ARG A 29 -12.09 -20.71 -21.13
C ARG A 29 -10.87 -20.87 -20.24
N ALA A 30 -9.71 -21.23 -20.81
CA ALA A 30 -8.46 -21.33 -20.06
C ALA A 30 -7.93 -19.96 -19.59
N ARG A 31 -8.18 -18.89 -20.35
CA ARG A 31 -7.83 -17.51 -19.97
C ARG A 31 -8.74 -17.00 -18.85
N ASP A 32 -10.05 -17.20 -18.95
CA ASP A 32 -11.01 -16.82 -17.90
C ASP A 32 -10.71 -17.53 -16.57
N GLN A 33 -10.35 -18.82 -16.67
CA GLN A 33 -9.93 -19.60 -15.51
C GLN A 33 -8.60 -19.09 -14.94
N ALA A 34 -7.66 -18.65 -15.77
CA ALA A 34 -6.41 -18.04 -15.32
C ALA A 34 -6.68 -16.73 -14.55
N ILE A 35 -7.56 -15.86 -15.06
CA ILE A 35 -7.95 -14.60 -14.40
C ILE A 35 -8.59 -14.88 -13.04
N THR A 36 -9.51 -15.85 -12.97
CA THR A 36 -10.13 -16.27 -11.70
C THR A 36 -9.08 -16.73 -10.69
N LEU A 37 -8.09 -17.52 -11.12
CA LEU A 37 -7.00 -18.00 -10.27
C LEU A 37 -6.02 -16.88 -9.87
N MET A 38 -5.85 -15.84 -10.69
CA MET A 38 -5.07 -14.64 -10.36
C MET A 38 -5.74 -13.85 -9.21
N HIS A 39 -7.05 -13.65 -9.28
CA HIS A 39 -7.81 -13.00 -8.20
C HIS A 39 -7.77 -13.80 -6.89
N GLN A 40 -7.65 -15.13 -6.97
CA GLN A 40 -7.45 -16.01 -5.81
C GLN A 40 -6.00 -15.99 -5.27
N GLY A 41 -5.10 -15.21 -5.86
CA GLY A 41 -3.71 -15.07 -5.41
C GLY A 41 -2.80 -16.26 -5.75
N GLN A 42 -3.16 -17.10 -6.73
CA GLN A 42 -2.30 -18.23 -7.10
C GLN A 42 -1.06 -17.77 -7.87
N GLY A 43 0.07 -18.44 -7.62
CA GLY A 43 1.32 -18.10 -8.29
C GLY A 43 1.31 -18.44 -9.78
N CYS A 44 1.98 -17.62 -10.60
CA CYS A 44 2.07 -17.79 -12.06
C CYS A 44 2.41 -19.24 -12.52
N ARG A 45 3.34 -19.91 -11.83
CA ARG A 45 3.72 -21.31 -12.15
C ARG A 45 2.60 -22.31 -11.88
N GLN A 46 1.79 -22.06 -10.86
CA GLN A 46 0.67 -22.91 -10.48
C GLN A 46 -0.49 -22.72 -11.46
N ILE A 47 -0.78 -21.47 -11.83
CA ILE A 47 -1.80 -21.14 -12.84
C ILE A 47 -1.44 -21.77 -14.19
N ALA A 48 -0.19 -21.66 -14.64
CA ALA A 48 0.28 -22.28 -15.89
C ALA A 48 0.09 -23.81 -15.88
N ARG A 49 0.29 -24.48 -14.74
CA ARG A 49 0.09 -25.92 -14.61
C ARG A 49 -1.38 -26.32 -14.66
N ILE A 50 -2.27 -25.54 -14.05
CA ILE A 50 -3.70 -25.83 -13.97
C ILE A 50 -4.41 -25.53 -15.30
N THR A 51 -4.08 -24.41 -15.92
CA THR A 51 -4.76 -23.92 -17.14
C THR A 51 -4.11 -24.41 -18.43
N GLY A 52 -2.90 -24.97 -18.36
CA GLY A 52 -2.12 -25.39 -19.53
C GLY A 52 -1.54 -24.23 -20.36
N LEU A 53 -1.71 -22.98 -19.92
CA LEU A 53 -1.15 -21.79 -20.56
C LEU A 53 0.35 -21.67 -20.27
N SER A 54 1.09 -21.08 -21.21
CA SER A 54 2.50 -20.76 -20.97
C SER A 54 2.66 -19.67 -19.91
N LYS A 55 3.77 -19.71 -19.17
CA LYS A 55 4.06 -18.72 -18.11
C LYS A 55 4.09 -17.27 -18.63
N SER A 56 4.56 -17.07 -19.87
CA SER A 56 4.58 -15.76 -20.51
C SER A 56 3.17 -15.24 -20.79
N THR A 57 2.25 -16.09 -21.25
CA THR A 57 0.85 -15.73 -21.47
C THR A 57 0.15 -15.39 -20.16
N VAL A 58 0.36 -16.18 -19.10
CA VAL A 58 -0.17 -15.90 -17.75
C VAL A 58 0.36 -14.58 -17.21
N SER A 59 1.66 -14.29 -17.39
CA SER A 59 2.27 -13.02 -16.97
C SER A 59 1.71 -11.82 -17.75
N ARG A 60 1.45 -11.97 -19.05
CA ARG A 60 0.89 -10.92 -19.88
C ARG A 60 -0.57 -10.63 -19.50
N LEU A 61 -1.38 -11.68 -19.30
CA LEU A 61 -2.75 -11.54 -18.78
C LEU A 61 -2.77 -10.84 -17.42
N ALA A 62 -1.85 -11.19 -16.52
CA ALA A 62 -1.77 -10.52 -15.23
C ALA A 62 -1.47 -9.02 -15.39
N GLN A 63 -0.54 -8.63 -16.27
CA GLN A 63 -0.28 -7.22 -16.57
C GLN A 63 -1.50 -6.50 -17.18
N GLU A 64 -2.19 -7.14 -18.12
CA GLU A 64 -3.43 -6.62 -18.74
C GLU A 64 -4.54 -6.38 -17.69
N HIS A 65 -4.61 -7.22 -16.65
CA HIS A 65 -5.57 -7.11 -15.56
C HIS A 65 -5.01 -6.44 -14.28
N GLY A 66 -3.85 -5.78 -14.34
CA GLY A 66 -3.28 -5.03 -13.22
C GLY A 66 -2.70 -5.87 -12.06
N HIS A 67 -2.49 -7.16 -12.27
CA HIS A 67 -1.89 -8.09 -11.31
C HIS A 67 -0.37 -8.23 -11.51
N SER A 68 0.39 -8.17 -10.41
CA SER A 68 1.83 -8.47 -10.39
C SER A 68 2.12 -9.78 -9.66
N PHE A 69 2.94 -10.63 -10.28
CA PHE A 69 3.49 -11.85 -9.68
C PHE A 69 4.81 -11.64 -8.95
N ASP A 70 5.22 -10.38 -8.76
CA ASP A 70 6.48 -10.09 -8.12
C ASP A 70 6.45 -10.57 -6.66
N ARG A 71 7.30 -11.55 -6.35
CA ARG A 71 7.39 -12.18 -5.05
C ARG A 71 7.74 -11.14 -3.98
N ALA A 72 8.51 -10.11 -4.34
CA ALA A 72 8.85 -9.02 -3.42
C ALA A 72 7.60 -8.20 -3.02
N ALA A 73 6.74 -7.85 -3.99
CA ALA A 73 5.50 -7.12 -3.72
C ALA A 73 4.51 -7.96 -2.90
N GLN A 74 4.35 -9.25 -3.24
CA GLN A 74 3.45 -10.16 -2.53
C GLN A 74 3.93 -10.53 -1.12
N MET A 75 5.24 -10.47 -0.85
CA MET A 75 5.80 -10.70 0.49
C MET A 75 5.80 -9.45 1.38
N LYS A 76 5.86 -8.25 0.82
CA LYS A 76 5.87 -7.00 1.61
C LYS A 76 4.59 -6.82 2.42
N THR A 77 3.42 -7.09 1.85
CA THR A 77 2.13 -6.94 2.54
C THR A 77 1.98 -7.85 3.78
N PRO A 78 2.23 -9.18 3.70
CA PRO A 78 2.17 -10.04 4.88
C PRO A 78 3.29 -9.76 5.89
N LEU A 79 4.45 -9.25 5.46
CA LEU A 79 5.51 -8.83 6.38
C LEU A 79 5.11 -7.58 7.17
N LYS A 80 4.51 -6.57 6.51
CA LYS A 80 3.98 -5.38 7.19
C LYS A 80 2.88 -5.75 8.20
N ALA A 81 1.93 -6.60 7.82
CA ALA A 81 0.89 -7.08 8.73
C ALA A 81 1.48 -7.83 9.94
N ARG A 82 2.43 -8.74 9.70
CA ARG A 82 3.10 -9.48 10.77
C ARG A 82 3.92 -8.57 11.70
N LEU A 83 4.52 -7.51 11.16
CA LEU A 83 5.25 -6.52 11.95
C LEU A 83 4.27 -5.75 12.84
N ALA A 84 3.12 -5.33 12.32
CA ALA A 84 2.06 -4.70 13.10
C ALA A 84 1.55 -5.62 14.22
N ASP A 85 1.33 -6.91 13.94
CA ASP A 85 0.93 -7.90 14.96
C ASP A 85 2.01 -8.06 16.06
N LEU A 86 3.29 -8.07 15.68
CA LEU A 86 4.40 -8.14 16.63
C LEU A 86 4.52 -6.86 17.48
N GLN A 87 4.21 -5.69 16.91
CA GLN A 87 4.16 -4.44 17.66
C GLN A 87 2.98 -4.43 18.64
N ALA A 88 1.80 -4.88 18.21
CA ALA A 88 0.62 -4.99 19.06
C ALA A 88 0.86 -5.93 20.25
N THR A 89 1.43 -7.11 20.01
CA THR A 89 1.80 -8.05 21.09
C THR A 89 2.88 -7.49 22.02
N LYS A 90 3.84 -6.72 21.50
CA LYS A 90 4.85 -6.04 22.33
C LYS A 90 4.20 -4.99 23.25
N MET A 91 3.23 -4.23 22.74
CA MET A 91 2.45 -3.29 23.55
C MET A 91 1.65 -4.00 24.64
N GLU A 92 0.99 -5.12 24.32
CA GLU A 92 0.25 -5.93 25.31
C GLU A 92 1.19 -6.46 26.41
N ILE A 93 2.38 -6.94 26.05
CA ILE A 93 3.38 -7.40 27.02
C ILE A 93 3.82 -6.24 27.92
N SER A 94 4.08 -5.06 27.35
CA SER A 94 4.46 -3.87 28.10
C SER A 94 3.37 -3.46 29.10
N GLU A 95 2.11 -3.46 28.68
CA GLU A 95 0.96 -3.15 29.55
C GLU A 95 0.87 -4.13 30.73
N ARG A 96 1.03 -5.43 30.45
CA ARG A 96 1.03 -6.46 31.49
C ARG A 96 2.19 -6.31 32.47
N ILE A 97 3.38 -5.95 31.99
CA ILE A 97 4.53 -5.68 32.87
C ILE A 97 4.22 -4.48 33.77
N SER A 98 3.66 -3.39 33.22
CA SER A 98 3.25 -2.21 34.01
C SER A 98 2.25 -2.58 35.12
N GLN A 99 1.25 -3.41 34.80
CA GLN A 99 0.30 -3.89 35.80
C GLN A 99 0.99 -4.71 36.92
N ARG A 100 1.95 -5.56 36.56
CA ARG A 100 2.73 -6.33 37.55
C ARG A 100 3.64 -5.45 38.41
N VAL A 101 4.15 -4.34 37.88
CA VAL A 101 4.89 -3.36 38.68
C VAL A 101 4.00 -2.75 39.74
N LEU A 102 2.76 -2.39 39.39
CA LEU A 102 1.78 -1.85 40.36
C LEU A 102 1.45 -2.89 41.45
N GLU A 103 1.17 -4.13 41.07
CA GLU A 103 0.95 -5.22 42.05
C GLU A 103 2.15 -5.39 42.99
N ALA A 104 3.38 -5.36 42.47
CA ALA A 104 4.59 -5.50 43.28
C ALA A 104 4.84 -4.27 44.19
N LEU A 105 4.39 -3.08 43.79
CA LEU A 105 4.42 -1.88 44.64
C LEU A 105 3.39 -2.02 45.78
N ASP A 106 2.18 -2.49 45.48
CA ASP A 106 1.16 -2.75 46.49
C ASP A 106 1.64 -3.81 47.51
N ASP A 107 2.28 -4.89 47.04
CA ASP A 107 2.88 -5.91 47.90
C ASP A 107 4.04 -5.36 48.75
N MET A 108 4.77 -4.37 48.24
CA MET A 108 5.86 -3.70 48.96
C MET A 108 5.32 -2.80 50.07
N ASP A 109 4.28 -2.02 49.78
CA ASP A 109 3.65 -1.10 50.74
C ASP A 109 2.91 -1.86 51.86
N ASN A 110 2.37 -3.04 51.56
CA ASN A 110 1.67 -3.90 52.52
C ASN A 110 2.58 -4.94 53.21
N ALA A 111 3.89 -4.89 53.01
CA ALA A 111 4.80 -5.89 53.56
C ALA A 111 4.87 -5.86 55.09
N GLU A 112 4.49 -6.97 55.74
CA GLU A 112 4.53 -7.12 57.21
C GLU A 112 5.95 -7.42 57.73
N SER A 113 6.86 -7.85 56.86
CA SER A 113 8.23 -8.23 57.23
C SER A 113 9.27 -7.56 56.33
N THR A 114 10.45 -7.30 56.90
CA THR A 114 11.60 -6.75 56.15
C THR A 114 12.02 -7.65 55.00
N ARG A 115 11.83 -8.96 55.13
CA ARG A 115 12.13 -9.93 54.09
C ARG A 115 11.19 -9.75 52.91
N ASP A 116 9.88 -9.68 53.16
CA ASP A 116 8.87 -9.56 52.12
C ASP A 116 9.00 -8.22 51.39
N PHE A 117 9.25 -7.14 52.14
CA PHE A 117 9.59 -5.83 51.57
C PHE A 117 10.78 -5.92 50.59
N ALA A 118 11.86 -6.62 50.97
CA ALA A 118 13.04 -6.76 50.12
C ALA A 118 12.76 -7.59 48.85
N TYR A 119 11.89 -8.61 48.93
CA TYR A 119 11.47 -9.38 47.75
C TYR A 119 10.60 -8.54 46.81
N SER A 120 9.63 -7.79 47.33
CA SER A 120 8.76 -6.92 46.52
C SER A 120 9.55 -5.77 45.88
N ALA A 121 10.45 -5.11 46.63
CA ALA A 121 11.33 -4.07 46.11
C ALA A 121 12.23 -4.59 44.98
N LYS A 122 12.73 -5.83 45.08
CA LYS A 122 13.48 -6.47 43.99
C LYS A 122 12.58 -6.75 42.79
N GLY A 123 11.36 -7.25 43.01
CA GLY A 123 10.37 -7.47 41.96
C GLY A 123 10.08 -6.20 41.16
N VAL A 124 9.86 -5.07 41.86
CA VAL A 124 9.71 -3.75 41.24
C VAL A 124 10.92 -3.39 40.38
N ALA A 125 12.15 -3.55 40.91
CA ALA A 125 13.36 -3.21 40.16
C ALA A 125 13.54 -4.07 38.90
N ASP A 126 13.30 -5.38 39.00
CA ASP A 126 13.45 -6.32 37.88
C ASP A 126 12.37 -6.09 36.81
N LEU A 127 11.10 -5.88 37.22
CA LEU A 127 9.99 -5.60 36.31
C LEU A 127 10.12 -4.23 35.65
N THR A 128 10.58 -3.20 36.38
CA THR A 128 10.82 -1.86 35.81
C THR A 128 11.94 -1.90 34.77
N ARG A 129 12.99 -2.71 34.98
CA ARG A 129 14.03 -2.94 33.97
C ARG A 129 13.45 -3.65 32.74
N ALA A 130 12.68 -4.72 32.95
CA ALA A 130 12.03 -5.44 31.85
C ALA A 130 11.07 -4.52 31.05
N LEU A 131 10.36 -3.61 31.72
CA LEU A 131 9.48 -2.63 31.08
C LEU A 131 10.28 -1.72 30.14
N LYS A 132 11.38 -1.15 30.64
CA LYS A 132 12.27 -0.29 29.86
C LYS A 132 12.83 -0.99 28.62
N ASP A 133 13.19 -2.26 28.75
CA ASP A 133 13.69 -3.07 27.62
C ASP A 133 12.56 -3.47 26.65
N SER A 134 11.32 -3.49 27.13
CA SER A 134 10.11 -3.77 26.33
C SER A 134 9.54 -2.54 25.64
N GLU A 135 10.05 -1.33 25.88
CA GLU A 135 9.60 -0.15 25.16
C GLU A 135 9.87 -0.33 23.65
N PRO A 136 8.89 0.03 22.79
CA PRO A 136 9.11 0.03 21.36
C PRO A 136 10.21 1.04 21.04
N VAL A 137 11.34 0.57 20.50
CA VAL A 137 12.29 1.44 19.81
C VAL A 137 11.51 2.03 18.64
N HIS A 138 11.25 3.34 18.68
CA HIS A 138 10.70 4.04 17.52
C HIS A 138 11.72 3.94 16.40
N ASP A 139 11.52 2.96 15.53
CA ASP A 139 12.32 2.78 14.33
C ASP A 139 11.89 3.82 13.31
N GLN A 140 12.57 4.97 13.34
CA GLN A 140 12.35 6.09 12.42
C GLN A 140 12.53 5.69 10.94
N SER A 141 13.07 4.51 10.64
CA SER A 141 13.25 4.06 9.26
C SER A 141 11.93 3.80 8.53
N ALA A 142 10.88 3.36 9.25
CA ALA A 142 9.55 3.15 8.66
C ALA A 142 8.87 4.48 8.30
N ASP A 143 8.95 5.45 9.21
CA ASP A 143 8.40 6.80 9.00
C ASP A 143 9.06 7.51 7.82
N VAL A 144 10.36 7.28 7.59
CA VAL A 144 11.11 7.89 6.48
C VAL A 144 10.71 7.32 5.13
N GLU A 145 10.51 6.00 5.00
CA GLU A 145 10.06 5.42 3.71
C GLU A 145 8.60 5.79 3.42
N ASP A 146 7.72 5.80 4.41
CA ASP A 146 6.33 6.23 4.21
C ASP A 146 6.25 7.73 3.84
N ALA A 147 7.09 8.58 4.46
CA ALA A 147 7.20 9.99 4.07
C ALA A 147 7.74 10.17 2.64
N LYS A 148 8.68 9.31 2.22
CA LYS A 148 9.26 9.35 0.89
C LYS A 148 8.25 8.89 -0.18
N ASP A 149 7.49 7.84 0.09
CA ASP A 149 6.41 7.38 -0.78
C ASP A 149 5.37 8.50 -0.95
N PHE A 150 4.96 9.16 0.13
CA PHE A 150 4.08 10.33 0.08
C PHE A 150 4.65 11.47 -0.80
N LEU A 151 5.93 11.79 -0.67
CA LEU A 151 6.57 12.85 -1.47
C LEU A 151 6.65 12.48 -2.96
N VAL A 152 6.82 11.20 -3.28
CA VAL A 152 6.78 10.71 -4.66
C VAL A 152 5.38 10.85 -5.24
N ASP A 153 4.34 10.43 -4.50
CA ASP A 153 2.95 10.56 -4.93
C ASP A 153 2.54 12.02 -5.10
N LEU A 154 2.97 12.91 -4.19
CA LEU A 154 2.75 14.35 -4.29
C LEU A 154 3.39 14.94 -5.55
N ARG A 155 4.65 14.57 -5.82
CA ARG A 155 5.36 15.01 -7.03
C ARG A 155 4.62 14.56 -8.29
N ASP A 156 4.18 13.31 -8.33
CA ASP A 156 3.51 12.74 -9.49
C ASP A 156 2.12 13.38 -9.69
N GLY A 157 1.42 13.70 -8.60
CA GLY A 157 0.18 14.49 -8.64
C GLY A 157 0.39 15.91 -9.18
N LEU A 158 1.44 16.61 -8.72
CA LEU A 158 1.77 17.94 -9.24
C LEU A 158 2.17 17.91 -10.72
N ALA A 159 2.89 16.88 -11.15
CA ALA A 159 3.22 16.69 -12.56
C ALA A 159 1.97 16.43 -13.41
N ALA A 160 1.02 15.64 -12.92
CA ALA A 160 -0.24 15.41 -13.60
C ALA A 160 -1.07 16.70 -13.77
N VAL A 161 -1.16 17.52 -12.71
CA VAL A 161 -1.85 18.83 -12.77
C VAL A 161 -1.18 19.76 -13.79
N ARG A 162 0.16 19.81 -13.78
CA ARG A 162 0.92 20.59 -14.76
C ARG A 162 0.64 20.14 -16.18
N ASP A 163 0.79 18.84 -16.45
CA ASP A 163 0.64 18.27 -17.79
C ASP A 163 -0.81 18.43 -18.30
N GLU A 164 -1.81 18.32 -17.42
CA GLU A 164 -3.21 18.57 -17.74
C GLU A 164 -3.47 20.04 -18.10
N PHE A 165 -2.90 20.97 -17.33
CA PHE A 165 -2.97 22.41 -17.64
C PHE A 165 -2.33 22.73 -19.00
N GLU A 166 -1.11 22.23 -19.25
CA GLU A 166 -0.41 22.46 -20.51
C GLU A 166 -1.17 21.87 -21.70
N LYS A 167 -1.82 20.71 -21.51
CA LYS A 167 -2.68 20.09 -22.53
C LYS A 167 -3.96 20.88 -22.79
N HIS A 168 -4.58 21.46 -21.77
CA HIS A 168 -5.82 22.21 -21.90
C HIS A 168 -5.61 23.60 -22.52
N TYR A 169 -4.53 24.28 -22.15
CA TYR A 169 -4.27 25.66 -22.57
C TYR A 169 -3.24 25.78 -23.70
N GLY A 170 -2.45 24.74 -23.95
CA GLY A 170 -1.42 24.73 -25.00
C GLY A 170 -0.22 25.63 -24.69
N VAL A 171 -0.09 26.07 -23.43
CA VAL A 171 0.97 26.98 -22.97
C VAL A 171 1.73 26.31 -21.83
N PRO A 172 3.07 26.37 -21.79
CA PRO A 172 3.84 25.83 -20.68
C PRO A 172 3.41 26.42 -19.33
N TYR A 173 3.29 25.57 -18.31
CA TYR A 173 2.78 25.97 -16.98
C TYR A 173 3.66 27.04 -16.32
N GLU A 174 4.96 27.03 -16.62
CA GLU A 174 5.95 27.97 -16.09
C GLU A 174 5.95 29.33 -16.81
N SER A 175 5.09 29.54 -17.81
CA SER A 175 5.06 30.78 -18.59
C SER A 175 4.31 31.93 -17.89
N ASP A 176 4.70 33.16 -18.21
CA ASP A 176 4.00 34.38 -17.76
C ASP A 176 2.53 34.42 -18.22
N GLU A 177 2.20 33.70 -19.29
CA GLU A 177 0.84 33.57 -19.83
C GLU A 177 0.01 32.57 -19.01
N ALA A 178 0.58 31.45 -18.59
CA ALA A 178 -0.06 30.50 -17.67
C ALA A 178 -0.44 31.17 -16.33
N GLY A 179 0.46 31.99 -15.78
CA GLY A 179 0.20 32.74 -14.55
C GLY A 179 -0.98 33.73 -14.63
N ARG A 180 -1.31 34.23 -15.84
CA ARG A 180 -2.48 35.09 -16.05
C ARG A 180 -3.78 34.29 -16.13
N ILE A 181 -3.72 33.11 -16.75
CA ILE A 181 -4.87 32.19 -16.85
C ILE A 181 -5.28 31.68 -15.47
N ILE A 182 -4.29 31.29 -14.64
CA ILE A 182 -4.54 30.81 -13.28
C ILE A 182 -5.19 31.90 -12.42
N LYS A 183 -4.68 33.14 -12.46
CA LYS A 183 -5.28 34.28 -11.73
C LYS A 183 -6.71 34.59 -12.18
N GLN A 184 -7.00 34.53 -13.48
CA GLN A 184 -8.36 34.72 -13.98
C GLN A 184 -9.31 33.63 -13.48
N GLN A 185 -8.86 32.38 -13.37
CA GLN A 185 -9.68 31.30 -12.82
C GLN A 185 -9.95 31.45 -11.32
N GLU A 186 -8.94 31.88 -10.55
CA GLU A 186 -9.10 32.19 -9.13
C GLU A 186 -10.08 33.35 -8.90
N GLU A 187 -10.08 34.37 -9.77
CA GLU A 187 -11.04 35.49 -9.71
C GLU A 187 -12.46 35.05 -10.07
N ILE A 188 -12.64 34.23 -11.11
CA ILE A 188 -13.96 33.73 -11.54
C ILE A 188 -14.57 32.78 -10.49
N GLN A 189 -13.77 31.91 -9.87
CA GLN A 189 -14.26 31.00 -8.81
C GLN A 189 -14.64 31.71 -7.51
N ASN A 190 -13.97 32.82 -7.19
CA ASN A 190 -14.28 33.62 -6.00
C ASN A 190 -15.51 34.54 -6.20
N ASP A 191 -15.85 34.91 -7.43
CA ASP A 191 -17.06 35.71 -7.73
C ASP A 191 -18.35 34.85 -7.84
N GLU A 192 -18.23 33.52 -8.02
CA GLU A 192 -19.37 32.59 -8.06
C GLU A 192 -19.70 31.94 -6.70
N SER A 193 -18.96 32.27 -5.63
CA SER A 193 -19.14 31.76 -4.25
C SER A 193 -19.82 32.78 -3.34
#